data_AF-A0A0A0EUU4-F1
#
_entry.id   AF-A0A0A0EUU4-F1
#
_cell.length_a   1.000
_cell.length_b   1.000
_cell.length_c   1.000
_cell.angle_alpha   90.00
_cell.angle_beta   90.00
_cell.angle_gamma   90.00
#
_symmetry.space_group_name_H-M   'P 1'
#
loop_
_entity.id
_entity.type
_entity.pdbx_description
1 polymer ?
#
loop_
_entity_poly.entity_id
_entity_poly.type
_entity_poly.pdbx_seq_one_letter_code
_entity_poly.pdbx_strand_id
1 'polypeptide(L)'
;MRLWSLHPRHLDPKGLVALWREGLLARKVLHGGTRGYTRHPQLDRFQAHAQPQAAIDAYLSAVCDEADARGYAFARRPPAFSSGS
;
A
#
# COMPACT_ATOMS: atom_id res chain seq x y z
N MET A 1 4.93 -1.24 14.24
CA MET A 1 4.30 0.10 14.17
C MET A 1 2.91 -0.02 13.55
N ARG A 2 1.88 0.62 14.13
CA ARG A 2 0.52 0.72 13.57
C ARG A 2 0.46 1.83 12.51
N LEU A 3 1.37 1.79 11.54
CA LEU A 3 1.54 2.87 10.57
C LEU A 3 0.24 3.13 9.79
N TRP A 4 -0.59 2.09 9.61
CA TRP A 4 -1.84 2.12 8.85
C TRP A 4 -3.07 2.60 9.65
N SER A 5 -2.86 3.09 10.88
CA SER A 5 -3.96 3.60 11.74
C SER A 5 -3.88 5.11 11.94
N LEU A 6 -2.81 5.75 11.46
CA LEU A 6 -2.64 7.20 11.47
C LEU A 6 -2.93 7.73 10.06
N HIS A 7 -3.70 8.82 9.98
CA HIS A 7 -3.90 9.50 8.72
C HIS A 7 -2.54 9.96 8.16
N PRO A 8 -2.24 9.73 6.86
CA PRO A 8 -0.97 10.10 6.22
C PRO A 8 -0.47 11.52 6.55
N ARG A 9 -1.40 12.48 6.64
CA ARG A 9 -1.20 13.83 7.20
C ARG A 9 -0.31 13.93 8.46
N HIS A 10 -0.30 12.94 9.35
CA HIS A 10 0.45 12.97 10.61
C HIS A 10 1.83 12.29 10.55
N LEU A 11 2.19 11.69 9.40
CA LEU A 11 3.48 11.03 9.25
C LEU A 11 4.57 12.03 8.85
N ASP A 12 5.76 11.83 9.40
CA ASP A 12 6.98 12.46 8.89
C ASP A 12 7.32 11.89 7.50
N PRO A 13 8.21 12.55 6.73
CA PRO A 13 8.56 12.08 5.39
C PRO A 13 9.08 10.63 5.35
N LYS A 14 9.85 10.19 6.35
CA LYS A 14 10.35 8.81 6.42
C LYS A 14 9.22 7.84 6.76
N GLY A 15 8.32 8.22 7.67
CA GLY A 15 7.10 7.49 7.97
C GLY A 15 6.19 7.31 6.76
N LEU A 16 6.04 8.35 5.93
CA LEU A 16 5.22 8.29 4.71
C LEU A 16 5.83 7.35 3.66
N VAL A 17 7.16 7.37 3.49
CA VAL A 17 7.88 6.43 2.59
C VAL A 17 7.81 5.00 3.10
N ALA A 18 7.97 4.78 4.40
CA ALA A 18 7.83 3.46 5.01
C ALA A 18 6.40 2.91 4.79
N LEU A 19 5.38 3.75 4.99
CA LEU A 19 3.98 3.40 4.76
C LEU A 19 3.73 2.99 3.32
N TRP A 20 4.25 3.76 2.38
CA TRP A 20 4.13 3.47 0.97
C TRP A 20 4.73 2.10 0.60
N ARG A 21 5.95 1.81 1.07
CA ARG A 21 6.63 0.53 0.80
C ARG A 21 5.90 -0.67 1.42
N GLU A 22 5.43 -0.54 2.65
CA GLU A 22 4.64 -1.58 3.31
C GLU A 22 3.29 -1.81 2.60
N GLY A 23 2.62 -0.74 2.16
CA GLY A 23 1.37 -0.82 1.41
C GLY A 23 1.54 -1.54 0.06
N LEU A 24 2.62 -1.25 -0.67
CA LEU A 24 2.94 -1.96 -1.93
C LEU A 24 3.21 -3.46 -1.70
N LEU A 25 3.89 -3.82 -0.61
CA LEU A 25 4.10 -5.22 -0.27
C LEU A 25 2.78 -5.93 0.00
N ALA A 26 1.90 -5.32 0.81
CA ALA A 26 0.58 -5.86 1.10
C ALA A 26 -0.30 -5.99 -0.15
N ARG A 27 -0.28 -5.00 -1.05
CA ARG A 27 -0.94 -5.10 -2.36
C ARG A 27 -0.46 -6.32 -3.13
N LYS A 28 0.85 -6.55 -3.18
CA LYS A 28 1.42 -7.74 -3.84
C LYS A 28 0.95 -9.04 -3.19
N VAL A 29 0.82 -9.08 -1.86
CA VAL A 29 0.29 -10.24 -1.14
C VAL A 29 -1.19 -10.49 -1.49
N LEU A 30 -2.03 -9.45 -1.48
CA LEU A 30 -3.47 -9.55 -1.80
C LEU A 30 -3.75 -9.91 -3.27
N HIS A 31 -2.82 -9.60 -4.17
CA HIS A 31 -2.84 -10.05 -5.56
C HIS A 31 -2.27 -11.47 -5.78
N GLY A 32 -1.90 -12.19 -4.72
CA GLY A 32 -1.35 -13.55 -4.80
C GLY A 32 0.11 -13.61 -5.28
N GLY A 33 0.82 -12.48 -5.31
CA GLY A 33 2.17 -12.36 -5.85
C GLY A 33 3.30 -12.76 -4.88
N THR A 34 3.00 -13.24 -3.68
CA THR A 34 4.02 -13.63 -2.67
C THR A 34 3.57 -14.82 -1.81
N ARG A 35 4.48 -15.76 -1.56
CA ARG A 35 4.27 -16.91 -0.65
C ARG A 35 4.60 -16.60 0.83
N GLY A 36 5.29 -15.49 1.11
CA GLY A 36 5.61 -15.02 2.46
C GLY A 36 4.95 -13.68 2.77
N TYR A 37 4.92 -13.30 4.06
CA TYR A 37 4.30 -12.06 4.56
C TYR A 37 2.76 -12.04 4.56
N THR A 38 2.12 -13.19 4.80
CA THR A 38 0.66 -13.38 4.77
C THR A 38 -0.05 -13.24 6.11
N ARG A 39 0.67 -13.34 7.24
CA ARG A 39 0.13 -13.29 8.61
C ARG A 39 0.42 -11.96 9.32
N HIS A 40 0.28 -10.86 8.61
CA HIS A 40 0.49 -9.54 9.20
C HIS A 40 -0.84 -8.97 9.71
N PRO A 41 -0.96 -8.55 10.98
CA PRO A 41 -2.24 -8.09 11.56
C PRO A 41 -2.90 -6.92 10.81
N GLN A 42 -2.13 -6.15 10.04
CA GLN A 42 -2.67 -5.06 9.22
C GLN A 42 -3.20 -5.57 7.88
N LEU A 43 -2.65 -6.66 7.35
CA LEU A 43 -3.15 -7.33 6.16
C LEU A 43 -4.48 -8.03 6.44
N ASP A 44 -4.64 -8.60 7.63
CA ASP A 44 -5.87 -9.28 8.05
C ASP A 44 -7.10 -8.35 7.95
N ARG A 45 -6.94 -7.04 8.22
CA ARG A 45 -8.03 -6.06 8.05
C ARG A 45 -8.46 -5.91 6.58
N PHE A 46 -7.52 -5.93 5.66
CA PHE A 46 -7.84 -5.87 4.23
C PHE A 46 -8.42 -7.19 3.75
N GLN A 47 -7.90 -8.32 4.22
CA GLN A 47 -8.44 -9.66 3.92
C GLN A 47 -9.87 -9.84 4.45
N ALA A 48 -10.21 -9.23 5.58
CA ALA A 48 -11.57 -9.21 6.12
C ALA A 48 -12.53 -8.29 5.35
N HIS A 49 -12.02 -7.42 4.47
CA HIS A 49 -12.85 -6.59 3.60
C HIS A 49 -13.43 -7.45 2.46
N ALA A 50 -14.68 -7.19 2.06
CA ALA A 50 -15.33 -7.92 0.97
C ALA A 50 -14.58 -7.81 -0.38
N GLN A 51 -13.79 -6.74 -0.53
CA GLN A 51 -12.95 -6.49 -1.70
C GLN A 51 -11.54 -6.07 -1.25
N PRO A 52 -10.66 -7.03 -0.92
CA PRO A 52 -9.34 -6.74 -0.32
C PRO A 52 -8.43 -5.95 -1.26
N GLN A 53 -8.40 -6.33 -2.55
CA GLN A 53 -7.57 -5.69 -3.59
C GLN A 53 -8.00 -4.24 -3.84
N ALA A 54 -9.31 -4.00 -3.98
CA ALA A 54 -9.84 -2.65 -4.15
C ALA A 54 -9.56 -1.77 -2.92
N ALA A 55 -9.67 -2.33 -1.70
CA ALA A 55 -9.40 -1.60 -0.48
C ALA A 55 -7.93 -1.13 -0.39
N ILE A 56 -6.96 -2.00 -0.71
CA ILE A 56 -5.54 -1.63 -0.66
C ILE A 56 -5.16 -0.64 -1.77
N ASP A 57 -5.76 -0.76 -2.96
CA ASP A 57 -5.54 0.18 -4.05
C ASP A 57 -6.09 1.57 -3.71
N ALA A 58 -7.29 1.65 -3.13
CA ALA A 58 -7.87 2.90 -2.64
C ALA A 58 -7.02 3.54 -1.53
N TYR A 59 -6.51 2.72 -0.60
CA TYR A 59 -5.63 3.18 0.47
C TYR A 59 -4.32 3.76 -0.08
N LEU A 60 -3.67 3.05 -1.02
CA LEU A 60 -2.45 3.54 -1.67
C LEU A 60 -2.71 4.81 -2.48
N SER A 61 -3.86 4.94 -3.14
CA SER A 61 -4.24 6.19 -3.82
C SER A 61 -4.24 7.37 -2.86
N ALA A 62 -4.88 7.23 -1.69
CA ALA A 62 -4.93 8.30 -0.69
C ALA A 62 -3.52 8.66 -0.15
N VAL A 63 -2.63 7.69 0.00
CA VAL A 63 -1.22 7.93 0.38
C VAL A 63 -0.47 8.68 -0.73
N CYS A 64 -0.71 8.33 -1.99
CA CYS A 64 -0.17 9.05 -3.16
C CYS A 64 -0.67 10.50 -3.20
N ASP A 65 -1.95 10.73 -2.98
CA ASP A 65 -2.52 12.08 -3.01
C ASP A 65 -1.92 12.97 -1.89
N GLU A 66 -1.69 12.40 -0.70
CA GLU A 66 -0.96 13.10 0.37
C GLU A 66 0.51 13.37 0.01
N ALA A 67 1.18 12.41 -0.64
CA ALA A 67 2.55 12.58 -1.09
C ALA A 67 2.65 13.71 -2.12
N ASP A 68 1.75 13.73 -3.11
CA ASP A 68 1.67 14.77 -4.14
C ASP A 68 1.39 16.14 -3.52
N ALA A 69 0.48 16.22 -2.54
CA ALA A 69 0.19 17.46 -1.81
C ALA A 69 1.41 18.02 -1.05
N ARG A 70 2.38 17.16 -0.70
CA ARG A 70 3.63 17.52 -0.03
C ARG A 70 4.81 17.70 -0.98
N GLY A 71 4.61 17.54 -2.29
CA GLY A 71 5.66 17.63 -3.31
C GLY A 71 6.53 16.36 -3.43
N TYR A 72 6.09 15.22 -2.90
CA TYR A 72 6.74 13.93 -3.09
C TYR A 72 6.12 13.17 -4.26
N ALA A 73 6.95 12.66 -5.17
CA ALA A 73 6.48 11.85 -6.30
C ALA A 73 6.49 10.35 -5.94
N PHE A 74 5.34 9.80 -5.54
CA PHE A 74 5.16 8.36 -5.40
C PHE A 74 4.70 7.75 -6.72
N ALA A 75 5.28 6.61 -7.09
CA ALA A 75 4.95 5.93 -8.34
C ALA A 75 3.51 5.36 -8.27
N ARG A 76 2.54 6.07 -8.85
CA ARG A 76 1.11 5.66 -8.92
C ARG A 76 0.88 4.31 -9.62
N ARG A 77 1.89 3.72 -10.25
CA ARG A 77 1.85 2.39 -10.86
C ARG A 77 3.25 1.77 -10.91
N PRO A 78 3.44 0.49 -10.54
CA PRO A 78 4.61 -0.23 -11.02
C PRO A 78 4.48 -0.40 -12.55
N PRO A 79 5.59 -0.37 -13.32
CA PRO A 79 5.52 -0.71 -14.74
C PRO A 79 4.80 -2.06 -14.89
N ALA A 80 3.87 -2.13 -15.84
CA ALA A 80 3.18 -3.37 -16.14
C ALA A 80 4.25 -4.44 -16.42
N PHE A 81 4.25 -5.53 -15.66
CA PHE A 81 4.98 -6.71 -16.09
C PHE A 81 4.26 -7.21 -17.34
N SER A 82 4.83 -6.93 -18.51
CA SER A 82 4.44 -7.59 -19.75
C SER A 82 4.62 -9.08 -19.54
N SER A 83 3.52 -9.80 -19.40
CA SER A 83 3.49 -11.25 -19.56
C SER A 83 3.84 -11.54 -21.02
N GLY A 84 5.12 -11.83 -21.28
CA GLY A 84 5.56 -12.38 -22.55
C GLY A 84 4.84 -13.71 -22.77
N SER A 85 4.13 -13.79 -23.90
CA SER A 85 3.52 -15.01 -24.44
C SER A 85 4.57 -15.95 -25.00
#